data_AF-A0A7Z7LE86-F1
#
_entry.id   AF-A0A7Z7LE86-F1
#
_cell.length_a   1.000
_cell.length_b   1.000
_cell.length_c   1.000
_cell.angle_alpha   90.00
_cell.angle_beta   90.00
_cell.angle_gamma   90.00
#
_symmetry.space_group_name_H-M   'P 1'
#
loop_
_entity.id
_entity.type
_entity.pdbx_description
1 polymer ?
#
loop_
_entity_poly.entity_id
_entity_poly.type
_entity_poly.pdbx_seq_one_letter_code
_entity_poly.pdbx_strand_id
1 'polypeptide(L)'
;MKRYMVVLFAFFAVTVCAGLTLSDQVVVGGDGNDVGNDIVLLADGSVVIAGYTTSSKGTFFSSHGQEDFLIARFDKDLELIWWKAYGGSKRDVAQALTTTRDGGFVLAGLTESSDGDVTGNKGLGDFWVIRVSSTGELEWQKTFGGSGQDYAYDVVETPEGNILVAGYTRSDNGDVIGYDWGEDFWVIELNCDGELLGQWLAGAYRSEDCAKRIAIGDDGSIYVVGYYAFKDCNVSCNYVEEQTSVLKIGSDGIIQWFNQYGGFWYEAGSDLIVASDGNIVVVGEQDAGISMFSSGLGGKDFWIAYISPDGTEISSNNFGGSFSDIARGVVQVGKDEFIVAGYSTSSDKDVVGNHGMADGWIIRVNTAGKILDRLAVGGSKDDAILSFCYGDKKLYFTGYSTSLETGNSVGKDLLVFTVIE
;
A
#
# COMPACT_ATOMS: atom_id res chain seq x y z
N MET A 1 -72.58 -20.47 17.69
CA MET A 1 -71.35 -20.48 16.88
C MET A 1 -70.48 -19.31 17.31
N LYS A 2 -69.35 -19.58 17.97
CA LYS A 2 -68.35 -18.53 18.26
C LYS A 2 -67.44 -18.41 17.03
N ARG A 3 -67.35 -17.22 16.44
CA ARG A 3 -66.43 -16.92 15.33
C ARG A 3 -65.09 -16.49 15.93
N TYR A 4 -64.03 -17.23 15.62
CA TYR A 4 -62.67 -16.84 15.96
C TYR A 4 -62.07 -16.14 14.74
N MET A 5 -61.61 -14.90 14.94
CA MET A 5 -60.86 -14.15 13.95
C MET A 5 -59.40 -14.54 14.10
N VAL A 6 -58.87 -15.27 13.12
CA VAL A 6 -57.44 -15.56 13.03
C VAL A 6 -56.80 -14.38 12.32
N VAL A 7 -56.02 -13.59 13.06
CA VAL A 7 -55.16 -12.54 12.48
C VAL A 7 -53.83 -13.19 12.16
N LEU A 8 -53.54 -13.34 10.88
CA LEU A 8 -52.25 -13.85 10.39
C LEU A 8 -51.25 -12.68 10.42
N PHE A 9 -50.29 -12.71 11.35
CA PHE A 9 -49.13 -11.82 11.28
C PHE A 9 -48.10 -12.45 10.34
N ALA A 10 -48.00 -11.91 9.12
CA ALA A 10 -46.87 -12.19 8.25
C ALA A 10 -45.68 -11.37 8.75
N PHE A 11 -44.73 -12.02 9.43
CA PHE A 11 -43.41 -11.43 9.65
C PHE A 11 -42.67 -11.45 8.31
N PHE A 12 -42.59 -10.31 7.65
CA PHE A 12 -41.56 -10.09 6.64
C PHE A 12 -40.25 -9.83 7.39
N ALA A 13 -39.37 -10.83 7.44
CA ALA A 13 -37.98 -10.58 7.76
C ALA A 13 -37.39 -9.79 6.58
N VAL A 14 -37.33 -8.47 6.71
CA VAL A 14 -36.47 -7.66 5.86
C VAL A 14 -35.06 -7.92 6.37
N THR A 15 -34.37 -8.88 5.75
CA THR A 15 -32.91 -8.95 5.87
C THR A 15 -32.39 -7.71 5.16
N VAL A 16 -32.09 -6.66 5.93
CA VAL A 16 -31.21 -5.60 5.43
C VAL A 16 -29.88 -6.30 5.24
N CYS A 17 -29.43 -6.48 3.98
CA CYS A 17 -28.02 -6.76 3.75
C CYS A 17 -27.26 -5.60 4.42
N ALA A 18 -26.51 -5.89 5.48
CA ALA A 18 -25.55 -4.93 5.99
C ALA A 18 -24.62 -4.59 4.83
N GLY A 19 -24.52 -3.29 4.55
CA GLY A 19 -23.51 -2.79 3.64
C GLY A 19 -22.33 -2.27 4.45
N LEU A 20 -21.20 -2.08 3.78
CA LEU A 20 -19.99 -1.46 4.30
C LEU A 20 -20.37 -0.19 5.06
N THR A 21 -20.13 -0.22 6.37
CA THR A 21 -20.51 0.88 7.26
C THR A 21 -19.29 1.32 8.06
N LEU A 22 -18.98 2.62 8.00
CA LEU A 22 -17.99 3.24 8.86
C LEU A 22 -18.38 3.04 10.33
N SER A 23 -17.48 2.44 11.10
CA SER A 23 -17.69 2.11 12.52
C SER A 23 -17.08 3.17 13.42
N ASP A 24 -15.76 3.35 13.32
CA ASP A 24 -14.97 4.20 14.20
C ASP A 24 -13.96 4.97 13.35
N GLN A 25 -13.63 6.21 13.74
CA GLN A 25 -12.64 7.05 13.07
C GLN A 25 -11.93 7.93 14.09
N VAL A 26 -10.63 8.12 13.88
CA VAL A 26 -9.80 9.10 14.57
C VAL A 26 -8.91 9.82 13.57
N VAL A 27 -8.72 11.12 13.77
CA VAL A 27 -7.74 11.94 13.04
C VAL A 27 -6.79 12.55 14.07
N VAL A 28 -5.49 12.32 13.88
CA VAL A 28 -4.47 12.70 14.86
C VAL A 28 -3.28 13.32 14.14
N GLY A 29 -2.78 14.44 14.64
CA GLY A 29 -1.55 15.01 14.11
C GLY A 29 -1.11 16.25 14.87
N GLY A 30 -0.45 17.15 14.16
CA GLY A 30 0.25 18.30 14.72
C GLY A 30 0.22 19.54 13.84
N ASP A 31 1.28 20.34 13.91
CA ASP A 31 1.38 21.57 13.12
C ASP A 31 2.01 21.37 11.74
N GLY A 32 2.36 20.13 11.39
CA GLY A 32 2.95 19.71 10.12
C GLY A 32 2.08 18.73 9.33
N ASN A 33 2.72 17.88 8.52
CA ASN A 33 2.08 16.76 7.87
C ASN A 33 2.37 15.48 8.64
N ASP A 34 1.32 14.72 8.92
CA ASP A 34 1.32 13.43 9.58
C ASP A 34 0.53 12.45 8.70
N VAL A 35 1.21 11.43 8.18
CA VAL A 35 0.64 10.54 7.17
C VAL A 35 0.95 9.10 7.53
N GLY A 36 -0.04 8.22 7.48
CA GLY A 36 0.15 6.78 7.61
C GLY A 36 0.16 6.10 6.25
N ASN A 37 1.31 5.61 5.83
CA ASN A 37 1.52 4.93 4.55
C ASN A 37 1.18 3.43 4.62
N ASP A 38 1.33 2.80 5.79
CA ASP A 38 1.05 1.37 5.95
C ASP A 38 0.48 1.01 7.32
N ILE A 39 -0.24 -0.11 7.41
CA ILE A 39 -0.93 -0.56 8.62
C ILE A 39 -0.91 -2.08 8.76
N VAL A 40 -0.68 -2.57 9.98
CA VAL A 40 -0.85 -3.98 10.34
C VAL A 40 -1.80 -4.14 11.53
N LEU A 41 -2.56 -5.23 11.52
CA LEU A 41 -3.43 -5.63 12.62
C LEU A 41 -2.71 -6.65 13.52
N LEU A 42 -2.77 -6.42 14.82
CA LEU A 42 -2.21 -7.32 15.83
C LEU A 42 -3.28 -8.25 16.40
N ALA A 43 -2.85 -9.38 16.97
CA ALA A 43 -3.74 -10.41 17.52
C ALA A 43 -4.60 -9.93 18.71
N ASP A 44 -4.25 -8.83 19.35
CA ASP A 44 -5.05 -8.21 20.42
C ASP A 44 -6.09 -7.19 19.90
N GLY A 45 -6.19 -7.04 18.58
CA GLY A 45 -7.09 -6.10 17.89
C GLY A 45 -6.55 -4.67 17.80
N SER A 46 -5.35 -4.40 18.32
CA SER A 46 -4.66 -3.12 18.11
C SER A 46 -4.05 -3.05 16.71
N VAL A 47 -3.84 -1.84 16.20
CA VAL A 47 -3.21 -1.61 14.90
C VAL A 47 -1.91 -0.83 15.07
N VAL A 48 -0.94 -1.12 14.22
CA VAL A 48 0.33 -0.37 14.13
C VAL A 48 0.43 0.22 12.74
N ILE A 49 0.81 1.49 12.68
CA ILE A 49 0.87 2.29 11.47
C ILE A 49 2.28 2.82 11.29
N ALA A 50 2.78 2.81 10.06
CA ALA A 50 4.02 3.45 9.65
C ALA A 50 3.74 4.55 8.64
N GLY A 51 4.59 5.57 8.64
CA GLY A 51 4.52 6.65 7.68
C GLY A 51 5.55 7.73 7.98
N TYR A 52 5.14 8.99 7.96
CA TYR A 52 6.02 10.10 8.31
C TYR A 52 5.33 11.22 9.05
N THR A 53 6.14 12.02 9.75
CA THR A 53 5.72 13.27 10.40
C THR A 53 6.69 14.40 10.07
N THR A 54 6.15 15.61 9.88
CA THR A 54 6.93 16.87 9.86
C THR A 54 6.56 17.77 11.04
N SER A 55 5.83 17.23 12.02
CA SER A 55 5.23 18.00 13.10
C SER A 55 6.24 18.35 14.19
N SER A 56 6.22 19.61 14.62
CA SER A 56 7.07 20.15 15.70
C SER A 56 6.27 20.40 16.99
N LYS A 57 4.93 20.39 16.89
CA LYS A 57 3.96 20.49 17.98
C LYS A 57 2.79 19.56 17.71
N GLY A 58 1.93 19.37 18.71
CA GLY A 58 0.76 18.49 18.62
C GLY A 58 1.08 17.09 19.10
N THR A 59 0.47 16.06 18.49
CA THR A 59 0.65 14.67 18.96
C THR A 59 1.99 14.10 18.55
N PHE A 60 2.41 14.27 17.28
CA PHE A 60 3.64 13.71 16.72
C PHE A 60 4.79 14.72 16.72
N PHE A 61 5.01 15.37 17.86
CA PHE A 61 5.95 16.49 18.03
C PHE A 61 7.42 16.02 18.18
N SER A 62 8.00 15.40 17.16
CA SER A 62 9.41 14.98 17.26
C SER A 62 10.14 14.91 15.92
N SER A 63 9.72 15.66 14.91
CA SER A 63 10.51 15.74 13.67
C SER A 63 11.85 16.46 13.90
N HIS A 64 12.92 15.88 13.36
CA HIS A 64 14.31 16.36 13.46
C HIS A 64 14.76 17.14 12.22
N GLY A 65 13.85 17.47 11.30
CA GLY A 65 14.21 18.16 10.07
C GLY A 65 13.02 18.37 9.15
N GLN A 66 12.99 17.61 8.06
CA GLN A 66 11.91 17.64 7.07
C GLN A 66 10.84 16.62 7.44
N GLU A 67 10.87 15.42 6.85
CA GLU A 67 10.07 14.26 7.24
C GLU A 67 10.91 13.31 8.11
N ASP A 68 10.29 12.75 9.15
CA ASP A 68 10.87 11.66 9.97
C ASP A 68 9.97 10.42 9.87
N PHE A 69 10.56 9.20 9.93
CA PHE A 69 9.83 7.94 10.02
C PHE A 69 8.88 8.00 11.22
N LEU A 70 7.58 7.87 10.98
CA LEU A 70 6.58 7.77 12.04
C LEU A 70 6.18 6.31 12.21
N ILE A 71 6.11 5.86 13.46
CA ILE A 71 5.37 4.65 13.85
C ILE A 71 4.41 4.98 14.98
N ALA A 72 3.16 4.53 14.87
CA ALA A 72 2.12 4.76 15.88
C ALA A 72 1.31 3.50 16.11
N ARG A 73 0.99 3.21 17.37
CA ARG A 73 0.13 2.08 17.76
C ARG A 73 -1.15 2.60 18.38
N PHE A 74 -2.28 2.12 17.87
CA PHE A 74 -3.63 2.42 18.37
C PHE A 74 -4.26 1.15 18.90
N ASP A 75 -5.03 1.24 19.98
CA ASP A 75 -5.79 0.10 20.47
C ASP A 75 -7.01 -0.21 19.56
N LYS A 76 -7.77 -1.24 19.94
CA LYS A 76 -8.95 -1.70 19.20
C LYS A 76 -10.09 -0.66 19.12
N ASP A 77 -10.08 0.32 20.02
CA ASP A 77 -11.05 1.42 20.12
C ASP A 77 -10.49 2.70 19.46
N LEU A 78 -9.36 2.57 18.74
CA LEU A 78 -8.60 3.64 18.08
C LEU A 78 -8.06 4.71 19.02
N GLU A 79 -7.81 4.38 20.30
CA GLU A 79 -7.07 5.24 21.20
C GLU A 79 -5.55 5.06 20.97
N LEU A 80 -4.82 6.17 20.84
CA LEU A 80 -3.37 6.14 20.65
C LEU A 80 -2.66 5.61 21.90
N ILE A 81 -1.97 4.48 21.77
CA ILE A 81 -1.19 3.86 22.86
C ILE A 81 0.20 4.51 22.94
N TRP A 82 0.94 4.53 21.84
CA TRP A 82 2.27 5.12 21.74
C TRP A 82 2.62 5.46 20.30
N TRP A 83 3.60 6.34 20.13
CA TRP A 83 4.19 6.67 18.84
C TRP A 83 5.67 7.01 19.00
N LYS A 84 6.42 6.92 17.90
CA LYS A 84 7.84 7.29 17.82
C LYS A 84 8.12 7.92 16.45
N ALA A 85 9.08 8.84 16.44
CA ALA A 85 9.66 9.37 15.23
C ALA A 85 11.16 9.01 15.19
N TYR A 86 11.66 8.63 14.01
CA TYR A 86 13.09 8.35 13.80
C TYR A 86 13.57 9.06 12.54
N GLY A 87 14.77 9.62 12.58
CA GLY A 87 15.32 10.29 11.41
C GLY A 87 16.51 11.17 11.71
N GLY A 88 16.82 12.04 10.76
CA GLY A 88 17.86 13.06 10.84
C GLY A 88 17.37 14.40 10.32
N SER A 89 18.29 15.19 9.77
CA SER A 89 18.00 16.56 9.35
C SER A 89 17.30 16.72 8.00
N LYS A 90 17.17 15.63 7.22
CA LYS A 90 16.57 15.62 5.87
C LYS A 90 15.30 14.76 5.87
N ARG A 91 14.94 14.20 4.70
CA ARG A 91 13.71 13.45 4.51
C ARG A 91 13.93 11.99 4.83
N ASP A 92 13.18 11.49 5.79
CA ASP A 92 13.12 10.11 6.19
C ASP A 92 11.64 9.70 6.19
N VAL A 93 11.25 8.83 5.26
CA VAL A 93 9.85 8.44 5.05
C VAL A 93 9.68 6.92 5.09
N ALA A 94 8.97 6.41 6.10
CA ALA A 94 8.61 4.99 6.13
C ALA A 94 7.46 4.74 5.16
N GLN A 95 7.60 3.76 4.28
CA GLN A 95 6.52 3.36 3.35
C GLN A 95 5.75 2.15 3.83
N ALA A 96 6.43 1.21 4.48
CA ALA A 96 5.83 -0.07 4.84
C ALA A 96 6.32 -0.56 6.20
N LEU A 97 5.53 -1.45 6.78
CA LEU A 97 5.89 -2.13 8.02
C LEU A 97 5.41 -3.58 8.05
N THR A 98 6.10 -4.40 8.82
CA THR A 98 5.67 -5.77 9.10
C THR A 98 5.91 -6.13 10.56
N THR A 99 5.07 -7.00 11.12
CA THR A 99 5.27 -7.55 12.46
C THR A 99 6.35 -8.61 12.42
N THR A 100 7.20 -8.67 13.45
CA THR A 100 8.16 -9.76 13.60
C THR A 100 7.59 -10.88 14.49
N ARG A 101 8.08 -12.11 14.31
CA ARG A 101 7.68 -13.29 15.13
C ARG A 101 7.84 -13.11 16.63
N ASP A 102 8.82 -12.32 17.05
CA ASP A 102 9.08 -12.02 18.46
C ASP A 102 8.24 -10.84 19.00
N GLY A 103 7.35 -10.30 18.17
CA GLY A 103 6.36 -9.27 18.54
C GLY A 103 6.85 -7.83 18.37
N GLY A 104 8.03 -7.63 17.78
CA GLY A 104 8.50 -6.33 17.31
C GLY A 104 7.98 -5.98 15.92
N PHE A 105 8.63 -5.00 15.28
CA PHE A 105 8.28 -4.51 13.96
C PHE A 105 9.52 -4.21 13.14
N VAL A 106 9.42 -4.39 11.83
CA VAL A 106 10.40 -3.89 10.86
C VAL A 106 9.71 -2.88 9.96
N LEU A 107 10.37 -1.76 9.71
CA LEU A 107 9.90 -0.68 8.85
C LEU A 107 10.92 -0.45 7.75
N ALA A 108 10.44 -0.12 6.55
CA ALA A 108 11.28 0.20 5.41
C ALA A 108 10.80 1.45 4.69
N GLY A 109 11.74 2.19 4.09
CA GLY A 109 11.45 3.41 3.34
C GLY A 109 12.71 4.06 2.78
N LEU A 110 12.68 5.38 2.63
CA LEU A 110 13.80 6.20 2.16
C LEU A 110 14.42 6.97 3.33
N THR A 111 15.75 7.03 3.38
CA THR A 111 16.48 8.07 4.12
C THR A 111 17.33 8.93 3.19
N GLU A 112 17.18 10.25 3.26
CA GLU A 112 18.12 11.22 2.67
C GLU A 112 19.09 11.77 3.72
N SER A 113 18.83 11.49 4.99
CA SER A 113 19.64 11.93 6.14
C SER A 113 20.95 11.15 6.26
N SER A 114 21.90 11.73 6.99
CA SER A 114 23.19 11.09 7.33
C SER A 114 23.63 11.39 8.78
N ASP A 115 22.66 11.78 9.59
CA ASP A 115 22.76 12.21 10.99
C ASP A 115 21.50 11.75 11.78
N GLY A 116 21.43 12.11 13.06
CA GLY A 116 20.34 11.66 13.94
C GLY A 116 20.41 10.17 14.22
N ASP A 117 19.30 9.46 14.02
CA ASP A 117 19.22 8.00 14.17
C ASP A 117 19.80 7.25 12.96
N VAL A 118 19.91 7.94 11.82
CA VAL A 118 20.34 7.35 10.56
C VAL A 118 21.86 7.18 10.54
N THR A 119 22.33 6.00 10.15
CA THR A 119 23.74 5.81 9.81
C THR A 119 23.91 5.14 8.45
N GLY A 120 24.92 5.59 7.71
CA GLY A 120 25.42 4.85 6.56
C GLY A 120 24.76 5.15 5.22
N ASN A 121 23.89 6.17 5.12
CA ASN A 121 23.42 6.67 3.83
C ASN A 121 24.62 7.06 2.94
N LYS A 122 24.66 6.54 1.71
CA LYS A 122 25.82 6.59 0.82
C LYS A 122 25.66 7.58 -0.34
N GLY A 123 24.50 8.23 -0.48
CA GLY A 123 24.17 9.01 -1.67
C GLY A 123 23.04 10.02 -1.52
N LEU A 124 22.20 10.08 -2.56
CA LEU A 124 21.05 10.97 -2.60
C LEU A 124 19.96 10.51 -1.63
N GLY A 125 19.81 9.20 -1.49
CA GLY A 125 19.08 8.54 -0.42
C GLY A 125 19.12 7.04 -0.62
N ASP A 126 19.08 6.30 0.49
CA ASP A 126 19.19 4.85 0.51
C ASP A 126 17.89 4.22 1.04
N PHE A 127 17.69 2.92 0.79
CA PHE A 127 16.74 2.16 1.59
C PHE A 127 17.12 2.32 3.05
N TRP A 128 16.17 2.73 3.89
CA TRP A 128 16.35 2.70 5.33
C TRP A 128 15.44 1.64 5.93
N VAL A 129 16.06 0.63 6.54
CA VAL A 129 15.36 -0.47 7.20
C VAL A 129 15.68 -0.40 8.68
N ILE A 130 14.64 -0.30 9.50
CA ILE A 130 14.77 -0.27 10.96
C ILE A 130 13.99 -1.43 11.57
N ARG A 131 14.53 -1.99 12.65
CA ARG A 131 13.80 -2.89 13.54
C ARG A 131 13.58 -2.22 14.87
N VAL A 132 12.36 -2.33 15.36
CA VAL A 132 11.95 -1.76 16.64
C VAL A 132 11.24 -2.82 17.47
N SER A 133 11.34 -2.70 18.79
CA SER A 133 10.66 -3.59 19.73
C SER A 133 9.14 -3.39 19.71
N SER A 134 8.40 -4.23 20.44
CA SER A 134 6.94 -4.13 20.59
C SER A 134 6.44 -2.80 21.19
N THR A 135 7.34 -2.02 21.78
CA THR A 135 7.07 -0.69 22.36
C THR A 135 7.65 0.45 21.52
N GLY A 136 8.18 0.16 20.34
CA GLY A 136 8.84 1.15 19.49
C GLY A 136 10.17 1.61 20.07
N GLU A 137 10.99 0.73 20.64
CA GLU A 137 12.39 1.10 20.92
C GLU A 137 13.26 0.60 19.77
N LEU A 138 14.15 1.45 19.25
CA LEU A 138 15.04 1.10 18.14
C LEU A 138 16.02 0.00 18.56
N GLU A 139 15.98 -1.14 17.86
CA GLU A 139 16.87 -2.28 18.10
C GLU A 139 18.07 -2.24 17.17
N TRP A 140 17.82 -2.05 15.87
CA TRP A 140 18.85 -1.79 14.87
C TRP A 140 18.30 -0.98 13.71
N GLN A 141 19.20 -0.35 12.97
CA GLN A 141 18.90 0.26 11.67
C GLN A 141 20.03 0.00 10.67
N LYS A 142 19.67 -0.07 9.39
CA LYS A 142 20.57 -0.37 8.27
C LYS A 142 20.16 0.45 7.06
N THR A 143 21.16 0.83 6.27
CA THR A 143 20.99 1.51 4.98
C THR A 143 21.52 0.65 3.85
N PHE A 144 20.72 0.49 2.79
CA PHE A 144 21.09 -0.29 1.60
C PHE A 144 20.96 0.56 0.35
N GLY A 145 22.02 0.62 -0.44
CA GLY A 145 22.06 1.49 -1.61
C GLY A 145 23.48 1.88 -2.00
N GLY A 146 23.60 3.02 -2.68
CA GLY A 146 24.86 3.54 -3.20
C GLY A 146 24.83 5.06 -3.39
N SER A 147 25.49 5.55 -4.43
CA SER A 147 25.56 7.00 -4.67
C SER A 147 24.26 7.60 -5.24
N GLY A 148 23.38 6.76 -5.78
CA GLY A 148 22.11 7.15 -6.39
C GLY A 148 21.01 7.42 -5.36
N GLN A 149 19.76 7.36 -5.81
CA GLN A 149 18.59 7.36 -4.95
C GLN A 149 17.97 5.97 -5.01
N ASP A 150 17.88 5.33 -3.86
CA ASP A 150 17.33 3.99 -3.66
C ASP A 150 16.14 4.13 -2.70
N TYR A 151 14.95 3.68 -3.12
CA TYR A 151 13.70 3.91 -2.39
C TYR A 151 12.95 2.60 -2.14
N ALA A 152 12.79 2.21 -0.87
CA ALA A 152 12.00 1.03 -0.48
C ALA A 152 10.50 1.38 -0.36
N TYR A 153 9.65 0.53 -0.92
CA TYR A 153 8.19 0.65 -0.88
C TYR A 153 7.52 -0.39 0.00
N ASP A 154 8.13 -1.56 0.19
CA ASP A 154 7.51 -2.64 0.96
C ASP A 154 8.50 -3.45 1.79
N VAL A 155 8.01 -4.05 2.87
CA VAL A 155 8.77 -4.96 3.72
C VAL A 155 7.88 -6.06 4.30
N VAL A 156 8.35 -7.32 4.23
CA VAL A 156 7.64 -8.48 4.80
C VAL A 156 8.60 -9.42 5.52
N GLU A 157 8.15 -10.05 6.61
CA GLU A 157 8.87 -11.15 7.25
C GLU A 157 8.47 -12.49 6.61
N THR A 158 9.46 -13.22 6.13
CA THR A 158 9.35 -14.55 5.52
C THR A 158 8.95 -15.62 6.55
N PRO A 159 8.32 -16.76 6.16
CA PRO A 159 8.05 -17.91 7.04
C PRO A 159 9.27 -18.47 7.82
N GLU A 160 10.48 -18.23 7.31
CA GLU A 160 11.75 -18.67 7.87
C GLU A 160 12.39 -17.67 8.85
N GLY A 161 11.89 -16.43 8.92
CA GLY A 161 12.47 -15.37 9.76
C GLY A 161 13.37 -14.39 9.02
N ASN A 162 13.47 -14.51 7.70
CA ASN A 162 14.15 -13.52 6.87
C ASN A 162 13.24 -12.32 6.62
N ILE A 163 13.84 -11.20 6.22
CA ILE A 163 13.12 -9.97 5.91
C ILE A 163 13.34 -9.69 4.41
N LEU A 164 12.25 -9.53 3.67
CA LEU A 164 12.30 -9.10 2.28
C LEU A 164 11.95 -7.61 2.20
N VAL A 165 12.70 -6.84 1.44
CA VAL A 165 12.44 -5.42 1.19
C VAL A 165 12.43 -5.17 -0.31
N ALA A 166 11.41 -4.49 -0.82
CA ALA A 166 11.22 -4.21 -2.23
C ALA A 166 11.19 -2.70 -2.51
N GLY A 167 11.78 -2.29 -3.63
CA GLY A 167 11.80 -0.91 -4.08
C GLY A 167 12.41 -0.74 -5.47
N TYR A 168 13.01 0.41 -5.71
CA TYR A 168 13.92 0.60 -6.84
C TYR A 168 15.29 1.08 -6.37
N THR A 169 16.29 0.83 -7.22
CA THR A 169 17.62 1.41 -7.09
C THR A 169 17.97 2.29 -8.28
N ARG A 170 18.71 3.39 -8.03
CA ARG A 170 19.38 4.19 -9.09
C ARG A 170 20.90 4.17 -8.92
N SER A 171 21.42 3.18 -8.20
CA SER A 171 22.80 3.09 -7.77
C SER A 171 23.54 1.98 -8.51
N ASP A 172 24.69 2.32 -9.09
CA ASP A 172 25.60 1.38 -9.78
C ASP A 172 26.74 0.85 -8.88
N ASN A 173 26.66 1.13 -7.58
CA ASN A 173 27.69 0.88 -6.58
C ASN A 173 27.11 0.68 -5.17
N GLY A 174 27.99 0.56 -4.18
CA GLY A 174 27.59 0.32 -2.79
C GLY A 174 27.17 -1.12 -2.56
N ASP A 175 25.95 -1.33 -2.07
CA ASP A 175 25.38 -2.66 -1.81
C ASP A 175 24.73 -3.28 -3.07
N VAL A 176 24.51 -2.48 -4.10
CA VAL A 176 23.79 -2.85 -5.31
C VAL A 176 24.71 -3.58 -6.28
N ILE A 177 24.24 -4.73 -6.78
CA ILE A 177 24.98 -5.53 -7.77
C ILE A 177 24.07 -5.77 -8.98
N GLY A 178 24.55 -5.41 -10.17
CA GLY A 178 23.85 -5.72 -11.42
C GLY A 178 22.91 -4.62 -11.93
N TYR A 179 23.00 -3.42 -11.37
CA TYR A 179 22.34 -2.23 -11.91
C TYR A 179 22.74 -1.99 -13.37
N ASP A 180 21.77 -1.57 -14.19
CA ASP A 180 21.99 -1.17 -15.57
C ASP A 180 21.83 0.34 -15.75
N TRP A 181 20.60 0.85 -15.76
CA TRP A 181 20.30 2.25 -16.08
C TRP A 181 18.92 2.67 -15.57
N GLY A 182 18.80 3.88 -15.03
CA GLY A 182 17.49 4.43 -14.65
C GLY A 182 17.10 4.01 -13.24
N GLU A 183 15.83 3.66 -13.05
CA GLU A 183 15.36 2.94 -11.86
C GLU A 183 15.41 1.45 -12.18
N ASP A 184 15.98 0.62 -11.31
CA ASP A 184 15.94 -0.83 -11.46
C ASP A 184 15.11 -1.45 -10.34
N PHE A 185 14.23 -2.39 -10.70
CA PHE A 185 13.41 -3.16 -9.76
C PHE A 185 14.35 -3.90 -8.82
N TRP A 186 14.26 -3.62 -7.52
CA TRP A 186 15.21 -4.16 -6.55
C TRP A 186 14.51 -4.77 -5.35
N VAL A 187 14.85 -6.04 -5.08
CA VAL A 187 14.40 -6.77 -3.90
C VAL A 187 15.63 -7.29 -3.16
N ILE A 188 15.72 -7.02 -1.87
CA ILE A 188 16.78 -7.56 -1.00
C ILE A 188 16.21 -8.50 0.05
N GLU A 189 16.98 -9.51 0.40
CA GLU A 189 16.71 -10.40 1.52
C GLU A 189 17.72 -10.16 2.63
N LEU A 190 17.23 -9.97 3.85
CA LEU A 190 18.02 -9.79 5.05
C LEU A 190 17.75 -10.92 6.03
N ASN A 191 18.74 -11.24 6.87
CA ASN A 191 18.48 -12.03 8.07
C ASN A 191 17.78 -11.18 9.15
N CYS A 192 17.41 -11.80 10.26
CA CYS A 192 16.72 -11.11 11.36
C CYS A 192 17.56 -10.02 12.06
N ASP A 193 18.89 -10.03 11.90
CA ASP A 193 19.82 -9.01 12.39
C ASP A 193 20.04 -7.86 11.39
N GLY A 194 19.35 -7.89 10.24
CA GLY A 194 19.44 -6.88 9.18
C GLY A 194 20.70 -7.01 8.33
N GLU A 195 21.33 -8.19 8.27
CA GLU A 195 22.46 -8.45 7.37
C GLU A 195 21.95 -8.96 6.01
N LEU A 196 22.51 -8.41 4.92
CA LEU A 196 22.15 -8.77 3.55
C LEU A 196 22.52 -10.22 3.23
N LEU A 197 21.53 -11.03 2.87
CA LEU A 197 21.65 -12.42 2.44
C LEU A 197 21.70 -12.56 0.91
N GLY A 198 20.89 -11.77 0.22
CA GLY A 198 20.72 -11.87 -1.24
C GLY A 198 19.98 -10.67 -1.82
N GLN A 199 19.99 -10.58 -3.15
CA GLN A 199 19.25 -9.57 -3.89
C GLN A 199 18.77 -10.10 -5.24
N TRP A 200 17.62 -9.61 -5.69
CA TRP A 200 17.08 -9.82 -7.03
C TRP A 200 16.89 -8.47 -7.70
N LEU A 201 17.34 -8.39 -8.94
CA LEU A 201 17.02 -7.31 -9.85
C LEU A 201 16.21 -7.86 -11.02
N ALA A 202 15.22 -7.10 -11.48
CA ALA A 202 14.40 -7.45 -12.63
C ALA A 202 14.22 -6.23 -13.53
N GLY A 203 14.09 -6.46 -14.84
CA GLY A 203 14.08 -5.38 -15.82
C GLY A 203 14.72 -5.76 -17.14
N ALA A 204 14.72 -4.82 -18.07
CA ALA A 204 15.37 -4.96 -19.37
C ALA A 204 16.41 -3.84 -19.59
N TYR A 205 17.19 -3.98 -20.65
CA TYR A 205 18.17 -2.94 -21.00
C TYR A 205 17.45 -1.62 -21.34
N ARG A 206 17.78 -0.54 -20.63
CA ARG A 206 17.17 0.81 -20.75
C ARG A 206 15.68 0.90 -20.40
N SER A 207 15.26 0.20 -19.35
CA SER A 207 13.97 0.45 -18.70
C SER A 207 14.13 1.21 -17.38
N GLU A 208 13.04 1.77 -16.88
CA GLU A 208 12.89 2.23 -15.49
C GLU A 208 11.86 1.31 -14.83
N ASP A 209 12.30 0.52 -13.86
CA ASP A 209 11.54 -0.55 -13.23
C ASP A 209 11.52 -0.37 -11.72
N CYS A 210 10.41 -0.73 -11.09
CA CYS A 210 10.22 -0.51 -9.66
C CYS A 210 9.40 -1.63 -9.05
N ALA A 211 9.86 -2.14 -7.90
CA ALA A 211 9.11 -3.04 -7.06
C ALA A 211 8.33 -2.25 -6.01
N LYS A 212 7.04 -2.55 -5.83
CA LYS A 212 6.13 -1.79 -4.96
C LYS A 212 5.52 -2.61 -3.82
N ARG A 213 5.15 -3.86 -4.06
CA ARG A 213 4.56 -4.75 -3.03
C ARG A 213 5.03 -6.18 -3.18
N ILE A 214 5.23 -6.85 -2.05
CA ILE A 214 5.58 -8.26 -1.91
C ILE A 214 4.38 -9.03 -1.32
N ALA A 215 4.07 -10.21 -1.85
CA ALA A 215 3.28 -11.21 -1.13
C ALA A 215 3.97 -12.56 -1.16
N ILE A 216 3.73 -13.36 -0.12
CA ILE A 216 4.29 -14.70 0.03
C ILE A 216 3.15 -15.71 -0.10
N GLY A 217 3.30 -16.67 -1.01
CA GLY A 217 2.36 -17.77 -1.16
C GLY A 217 2.56 -18.84 -0.07
N ASP A 218 1.54 -19.67 0.14
CA ASP A 218 1.59 -20.78 1.10
C ASP A 218 2.72 -21.81 0.83
N ASP A 219 3.22 -21.85 -0.41
CA ASP A 219 4.34 -22.70 -0.83
C ASP A 219 5.73 -22.06 -0.62
N GLY A 220 5.76 -20.84 -0.05
CA GLY A 220 6.96 -20.04 0.15
C GLY A 220 7.43 -19.28 -1.09
N SER A 221 6.70 -19.34 -2.22
CA SER A 221 7.01 -18.50 -3.38
C SER A 221 6.78 -17.03 -3.05
N ILE A 222 7.67 -16.18 -3.54
CA ILE A 222 7.60 -14.72 -3.38
C ILE A 222 7.05 -14.14 -4.68
N TYR A 223 6.05 -13.29 -4.57
CA TYR A 223 5.47 -12.52 -5.66
C TYR A 223 5.71 -11.05 -5.41
N VAL A 224 6.17 -10.31 -6.41
CA VAL A 224 6.46 -8.89 -6.27
C VAL A 224 5.87 -8.12 -7.45
N VAL A 225 5.02 -7.13 -7.18
CA VAL A 225 4.41 -6.27 -8.19
C VAL A 225 5.10 -4.92 -8.24
N GLY A 226 5.13 -4.29 -9.40
CA GLY A 226 5.25 -2.84 -9.51
C GLY A 226 5.04 -2.37 -10.94
N TYR A 227 6.02 -1.69 -11.52
CA TYR A 227 5.98 -1.28 -12.93
C TYR A 227 7.28 -1.59 -13.67
N TYR A 228 7.15 -1.62 -14.99
CA TYR A 228 8.22 -1.67 -15.96
C TYR A 228 7.99 -0.55 -16.97
N ALA A 229 8.97 0.32 -17.21
CA ALA A 229 8.81 1.45 -18.12
C ALA A 229 9.94 1.53 -19.15
N PHE A 230 9.63 1.37 -20.44
CA PHE A 230 10.64 1.53 -21.49
C PHE A 230 10.82 3.00 -21.89
N LYS A 231 12.07 3.43 -22.08
CA LYS A 231 12.42 4.79 -22.50
C LYS A 231 13.08 4.83 -23.87
N ASP A 232 12.44 5.50 -24.83
CA ASP A 232 13.11 5.82 -26.10
C ASP A 232 14.16 6.92 -25.86
N CYS A 233 15.43 6.56 -25.99
CA CYS A 233 16.58 7.46 -25.79
C CYS A 233 16.89 8.33 -27.02
N ASN A 234 15.92 8.55 -27.93
CA ASN A 234 16.03 9.46 -29.06
C ASN A 234 15.68 10.92 -28.67
N VAL A 235 15.58 11.84 -29.64
CA VAL A 235 15.49 13.31 -29.41
C VAL A 235 14.31 13.73 -28.52
N SER A 236 13.26 12.92 -28.42
CA SER A 236 12.17 13.08 -27.45
C SER A 236 12.25 11.97 -26.40
N CYS A 237 12.93 12.22 -25.28
CA CYS A 237 13.01 11.30 -24.14
C CYS A 237 11.65 11.16 -23.44
N ASN A 238 10.68 10.51 -24.09
CA ASN A 238 9.35 10.24 -23.54
C ASN A 238 9.25 8.77 -23.11
N TYR A 239 8.50 8.50 -22.04
CA TYR A 239 8.05 7.15 -21.70
C TYR A 239 7.14 6.65 -22.81
N VAL A 240 7.43 5.45 -23.32
CA VAL A 240 6.71 4.91 -24.49
C VAL A 240 5.75 3.80 -24.11
N GLU A 241 6.07 3.03 -23.04
CA GLU A 241 5.31 1.88 -22.55
C GLU A 241 5.61 1.71 -21.05
N GLU A 242 4.69 2.10 -20.15
CA GLU A 242 4.80 1.78 -18.71
C GLU A 242 3.75 0.74 -18.36
N GLN A 243 4.18 -0.47 -18.04
CA GLN A 243 3.32 -1.62 -17.81
C GLN A 243 3.47 -2.12 -16.37
N THR A 244 2.45 -2.80 -15.87
CA THR A 244 2.57 -3.47 -14.58
C THR A 244 3.52 -4.64 -14.73
N SER A 245 4.45 -4.76 -13.79
CA SER A 245 5.36 -5.90 -13.73
C SER A 245 5.01 -6.78 -12.55
N VAL A 246 5.09 -8.10 -12.74
CA VAL A 246 4.99 -9.09 -11.66
C VAL A 246 6.17 -10.06 -11.78
N LEU A 247 6.92 -10.18 -10.69
CA LEU A 247 8.00 -11.13 -10.51
C LEU A 247 7.52 -12.30 -9.64
N LYS A 248 7.85 -13.54 -10.03
CA LYS A 248 7.77 -14.70 -9.15
C LYS A 248 9.15 -15.28 -8.89
N ILE A 249 9.48 -15.44 -7.61
CA ILE A 249 10.66 -16.13 -7.11
C ILE A 249 10.18 -17.40 -6.39
N GLY A 250 10.76 -18.55 -6.71
CA GLY A 250 10.48 -19.79 -5.99
C GLY A 250 10.99 -19.74 -4.56
N SER A 251 10.50 -20.65 -3.70
CA SER A 251 11.01 -20.80 -2.32
C SER A 251 12.49 -21.23 -2.25
N ASP A 252 13.08 -21.60 -3.38
CA ASP A 252 14.51 -21.84 -3.55
C ASP A 252 15.33 -20.59 -3.91
N GLY A 253 14.68 -19.41 -4.00
CA GLY A 253 15.30 -18.15 -4.39
C GLY A 253 15.53 -17.99 -5.89
N ILE A 254 15.04 -18.92 -6.73
CA ILE A 254 15.21 -18.86 -8.18
C ILE A 254 14.04 -18.14 -8.82
N ILE A 255 14.32 -17.12 -9.65
CA ILE A 255 13.31 -16.45 -10.48
C ILE A 255 12.67 -17.47 -11.41
N GLN A 256 11.35 -17.61 -11.30
CA GLN A 256 10.56 -18.51 -12.15
C GLN A 256 10.09 -17.79 -13.41
N TRP A 257 9.59 -16.56 -13.24
CA TRP A 257 9.16 -15.70 -14.34
C TRP A 257 9.09 -14.24 -13.90
N PHE A 258 9.20 -13.34 -14.87
CA PHE A 258 8.98 -11.90 -14.73
C PHE A 258 8.12 -11.46 -15.93
N ASN A 259 6.86 -11.13 -15.66
CA ASN A 259 5.87 -10.85 -16.69
C ASN A 259 5.39 -9.41 -16.60
N GLN A 260 5.03 -8.86 -17.75
CA GLN A 260 4.46 -7.54 -17.90
C GLN A 260 2.98 -7.66 -18.28
N TYR A 261 2.13 -6.82 -17.70
CA TYR A 261 0.69 -6.75 -17.90
C TYR A 261 0.31 -5.29 -18.16
N GLY A 262 -0.41 -5.03 -19.26
CA GLY A 262 -0.74 -3.67 -19.67
C GLY A 262 -0.72 -3.49 -21.18
N GLY A 263 -0.85 -2.25 -21.62
CA GLY A 263 -0.88 -1.82 -23.00
C GLY A 263 0.27 -0.86 -23.33
N PHE A 264 -0.02 0.10 -24.22
CA PHE A 264 0.91 1.14 -24.66
C PHE A 264 0.92 2.38 -23.75
N TRP A 265 0.08 2.41 -22.74
CA TRP A 265 -0.12 3.59 -21.90
C TRP A 265 0.43 3.32 -20.50
N TYR A 266 0.09 4.18 -19.56
CA TYR A 266 0.55 4.06 -18.19
C TYR A 266 -0.32 3.02 -17.47
N GLU A 267 0.27 1.90 -17.07
CA GLU A 267 -0.30 0.93 -16.15
C GLU A 267 0.73 0.60 -15.06
N ALA A 268 0.42 0.87 -13.80
CA ALA A 268 1.31 0.57 -12.69
C ALA A 268 0.59 -0.25 -11.62
N GLY A 269 1.18 -1.37 -11.23
CA GLY A 269 0.68 -2.17 -10.12
C GLY A 269 0.90 -1.43 -8.80
N SER A 270 -0.11 -1.40 -7.95
CA SER A 270 -0.07 -0.74 -6.64
C SER A 270 0.06 -1.75 -5.50
N ASP A 271 -0.66 -2.87 -5.58
CA ASP A 271 -0.75 -3.87 -4.50
C ASP A 271 -1.07 -5.26 -5.07
N LEU A 272 -0.71 -6.30 -4.32
CA LEU A 272 -1.00 -7.69 -4.71
C LEU A 272 -1.28 -8.58 -3.49
N ILE A 273 -2.10 -9.61 -3.69
CA ILE A 273 -2.26 -10.72 -2.74
C ILE A 273 -2.19 -12.07 -3.45
N VAL A 274 -1.76 -13.10 -2.72
CA VAL A 274 -2.00 -14.49 -3.11
C VAL A 274 -3.35 -14.91 -2.52
N ALA A 275 -4.33 -15.14 -3.37
CA ALA A 275 -5.67 -15.56 -2.96
C ALA A 275 -5.66 -17.00 -2.45
N SER A 276 -6.70 -17.38 -1.70
CA SER A 276 -6.85 -18.72 -1.11
C SER A 276 -6.94 -19.88 -2.11
N ASP A 277 -7.13 -19.61 -3.40
CA ASP A 277 -7.06 -20.61 -4.47
C ASP A 277 -5.67 -20.70 -5.13
N GLY A 278 -4.71 -19.91 -4.65
CA GLY A 278 -3.33 -19.82 -5.12
C GLY A 278 -3.12 -18.81 -6.26
N ASN A 279 -4.18 -18.23 -6.83
CA ASN A 279 -4.03 -17.21 -7.87
C ASN A 279 -3.57 -15.88 -7.28
N ILE A 280 -2.92 -15.07 -8.11
CA ILE A 280 -2.46 -13.74 -7.74
C ILE A 280 -3.55 -12.74 -8.12
N VAL A 281 -3.97 -11.92 -7.16
CA VAL A 281 -4.81 -10.74 -7.41
C VAL A 281 -3.90 -9.54 -7.41
N VAL A 282 -3.96 -8.74 -8.46
CA VAL A 282 -3.21 -7.48 -8.54
C VAL A 282 -4.18 -6.34 -8.75
N VAL A 283 -3.95 -5.24 -8.05
CA VAL A 283 -4.62 -3.97 -8.32
C VAL A 283 -3.60 -2.91 -8.70
N GLY A 284 -4.03 -1.98 -9.55
CA GLY A 284 -3.17 -0.90 -9.99
C GLY A 284 -3.97 0.23 -10.60
N GLU A 285 -3.23 1.23 -11.07
CA GLU A 285 -3.77 2.40 -11.75
C GLU A 285 -3.43 2.37 -13.23
N GLN A 286 -4.25 3.05 -14.03
CA GLN A 286 -4.01 3.30 -15.44
C GLN A 286 -4.31 4.76 -15.79
N ASP A 287 -3.56 5.33 -16.74
CA ASP A 287 -3.92 6.63 -17.33
C ASP A 287 -4.75 6.41 -18.60
N ALA A 288 -5.97 6.92 -18.63
CA ALA A 288 -6.92 6.76 -19.73
C ALA A 288 -6.62 7.67 -20.94
N GLY A 289 -5.34 7.89 -21.25
CA GLY A 289 -4.88 8.58 -22.46
C GLY A 289 -5.16 7.80 -23.73
N ILE A 290 -6.42 7.70 -24.17
CA ILE A 290 -6.87 7.05 -25.41
C ILE A 290 -6.36 5.60 -25.57
N SER A 291 -6.90 4.67 -24.77
CA SER A 291 -6.75 3.22 -25.00
C SER A 291 -7.84 2.69 -25.94
N MET A 292 -7.48 1.74 -26.82
CA MET A 292 -8.35 1.14 -27.85
C MET A 292 -9.47 0.25 -27.25
N PHE A 293 -9.52 0.11 -25.93
CA PHE A 293 -10.49 -0.70 -25.19
C PHE A 293 -11.21 0.04 -24.05
N SER A 294 -11.04 1.37 -23.90
CA SER A 294 -11.88 2.17 -22.99
C SER A 294 -12.36 3.45 -23.67
N SER A 295 -13.65 3.77 -23.50
CA SER A 295 -14.11 5.15 -23.62
C SER A 295 -13.64 5.88 -22.37
N GLY A 296 -12.34 6.21 -22.30
CA GLY A 296 -11.71 6.88 -21.15
C GLY A 296 -12.62 7.98 -20.61
N LEU A 297 -13.03 7.80 -19.37
CA LEU A 297 -14.09 8.60 -18.76
C LEU A 297 -13.54 9.91 -18.17
N GLY A 298 -12.22 10.09 -18.12
CA GLY A 298 -11.60 11.22 -17.47
C GLY A 298 -10.14 11.00 -17.11
N GLY A 299 -9.81 11.18 -15.83
CA GLY A 299 -8.45 11.06 -15.27
C GLY A 299 -7.94 9.62 -15.18
N LYS A 300 -7.08 9.34 -14.19
CA LYS A 300 -6.59 7.97 -13.94
C LYS A 300 -7.75 7.07 -13.50
N ASP A 301 -7.81 5.85 -14.00
CA ASP A 301 -8.74 4.81 -13.54
C ASP A 301 -7.95 3.72 -12.80
N PHE A 302 -8.63 2.76 -12.16
CA PHE A 302 -7.97 1.60 -11.56
C PHE A 302 -8.46 0.29 -12.18
N TRP A 303 -7.69 -0.77 -11.95
CA TRP A 303 -7.98 -2.09 -12.49
C TRP A 303 -7.66 -3.17 -11.48
N ILE A 304 -8.29 -4.33 -11.69
CA ILE A 304 -8.08 -5.56 -10.92
C ILE A 304 -7.81 -6.68 -11.90
N ALA A 305 -6.67 -7.36 -11.75
CA ALA A 305 -6.29 -8.52 -12.55
C ALA A 305 -6.19 -9.77 -11.69
N TYR A 306 -6.58 -10.90 -12.28
CA TYR A 306 -6.46 -12.24 -11.72
C TYR A 306 -5.47 -13.03 -12.58
N ILE A 307 -4.39 -13.51 -11.98
CA ILE A 307 -3.25 -14.13 -12.67
C ILE A 307 -3.02 -15.51 -12.06
N SER A 308 -2.80 -16.53 -12.89
CA SER A 308 -2.47 -17.87 -12.42
C SER A 308 -1.04 -17.97 -11.87
N PRO A 309 -0.71 -18.99 -11.05
CA PRO A 309 0.64 -19.17 -10.50
C PRO A 309 1.77 -19.30 -11.54
N ASP A 310 1.44 -19.63 -12.78
CA ASP A 310 2.36 -19.71 -13.92
C ASP A 310 2.52 -18.37 -14.67
N GLY A 311 1.84 -17.32 -14.22
CA GLY A 311 1.92 -15.97 -14.78
C GLY A 311 0.93 -15.69 -15.91
N THR A 312 -0.01 -16.58 -16.22
CA THR A 312 -1.04 -16.32 -17.25
C THR A 312 -2.15 -15.43 -16.69
N GLU A 313 -2.52 -14.36 -17.40
CA GLU A 313 -3.71 -13.57 -17.04
C GLU A 313 -4.98 -14.42 -17.27
N ILE A 314 -5.79 -14.56 -16.21
CA ILE A 314 -7.07 -15.25 -16.24
C ILE A 314 -8.18 -14.26 -16.63
N SER A 315 -8.18 -13.08 -16.01
CA SER A 315 -9.16 -12.03 -16.26
C SER A 315 -8.70 -10.69 -15.69
N SER A 316 -9.18 -9.59 -16.28
CA SER A 316 -9.00 -8.24 -15.75
C SER A 316 -10.29 -7.43 -15.87
N ASN A 317 -10.47 -6.46 -14.97
CA ASN A 317 -11.60 -5.53 -14.95
C ASN A 317 -11.10 -4.12 -14.66
N ASN A 318 -11.68 -3.14 -15.33
CA ASN A 318 -11.39 -1.71 -15.16
C ASN A 318 -12.56 -1.04 -14.42
N PHE A 319 -12.23 -0.10 -13.55
CA PHE A 319 -13.16 0.62 -12.70
C PHE A 319 -12.74 2.09 -12.59
N GLY A 320 -13.72 2.96 -12.39
CA GLY A 320 -13.45 4.38 -12.14
C GLY A 320 -14.62 5.28 -12.50
N GLY A 321 -14.33 6.57 -12.62
CA GLY A 321 -15.29 7.63 -12.81
C GLY A 321 -14.81 8.65 -13.85
N SER A 322 -15.28 9.88 -13.71
CA SER A 322 -14.96 10.96 -14.65
C SER A 322 -13.67 11.74 -14.33
N PHE A 323 -13.01 11.41 -13.22
CA PHE A 323 -11.78 12.04 -12.76
C PHE A 323 -10.79 10.95 -12.31
N SER A 324 -9.83 11.27 -11.43
CA SER A 324 -8.82 10.29 -11.01
C SER A 324 -9.34 9.39 -9.89
N ASP A 325 -9.18 8.09 -10.07
CA ASP A 325 -9.56 6.99 -9.19
C ASP A 325 -8.34 6.09 -8.98
N ILE A 326 -7.75 6.11 -7.78
CA ILE A 326 -6.48 5.43 -7.48
C ILE A 326 -6.73 4.33 -6.46
N ALA A 327 -6.43 3.08 -6.84
CA ALA A 327 -6.43 1.94 -5.93
C ALA A 327 -5.07 1.84 -5.21
N ARG A 328 -5.12 1.60 -3.90
CA ARG A 328 -3.95 1.51 -3.02
C ARG A 328 -3.74 0.14 -2.40
N GLY A 329 -4.81 -0.64 -2.23
CA GLY A 329 -4.68 -1.98 -1.70
C GLY A 329 -5.83 -2.91 -2.07
N VAL A 330 -5.60 -4.20 -1.87
CA VAL A 330 -6.57 -5.27 -2.03
C VAL A 330 -6.43 -6.31 -0.92
N VAL A 331 -7.57 -6.76 -0.38
CA VAL A 331 -7.60 -7.91 0.56
C VAL A 331 -8.74 -8.86 0.19
N GLN A 332 -8.56 -10.15 0.44
CA GLN A 332 -9.61 -11.15 0.28
C GLN A 332 -10.47 -11.21 1.54
N VAL A 333 -11.78 -10.98 1.41
CA VAL A 333 -12.76 -11.02 2.52
C VAL A 333 -13.70 -12.22 2.44
N GLY A 334 -13.78 -12.86 1.28
CA GLY A 334 -14.52 -14.09 1.06
C GLY A 334 -13.87 -14.91 -0.05
N LYS A 335 -14.37 -16.14 -0.25
CA LYS A 335 -13.80 -17.07 -1.25
C LYS A 335 -13.62 -16.43 -2.63
N ASP A 336 -14.62 -15.67 -3.07
CA ASP A 336 -14.66 -15.04 -4.40
C ASP A 336 -14.85 -13.52 -4.29
N GLU A 337 -14.51 -12.92 -3.14
CA GLU A 337 -14.81 -11.52 -2.83
C GLU A 337 -13.60 -10.79 -2.23
N PHE A 338 -13.37 -9.60 -2.73
CA PHE A 338 -12.26 -8.74 -2.37
C PHE A 338 -12.77 -7.36 -1.96
N ILE A 339 -12.02 -6.73 -1.06
CA ILE A 339 -12.11 -5.30 -0.83
C ILE A 339 -10.97 -4.63 -1.57
N VAL A 340 -11.29 -3.61 -2.35
CA VAL A 340 -10.32 -2.71 -2.96
C VAL A 340 -10.62 -1.31 -2.46
N ALA A 341 -9.58 -0.58 -2.08
CA ALA A 341 -9.72 0.76 -1.55
C ALA A 341 -8.58 1.67 -2.00
N GLY A 342 -8.83 2.97 -1.91
CA GLY A 342 -7.87 4.01 -2.20
C GLY A 342 -8.56 5.37 -2.13
N TYR A 343 -8.21 6.29 -3.02
CA TYR A 343 -8.83 7.61 -3.04
C TYR A 343 -9.20 8.04 -4.45
N SER A 344 -10.17 8.93 -4.53
CA SER A 344 -10.77 9.34 -5.80
C SER A 344 -11.14 10.80 -5.76
N THR A 345 -11.13 11.43 -6.93
CA THR A 345 -11.70 12.76 -7.20
C THR A 345 -12.99 12.67 -8.03
N SER A 346 -13.43 11.45 -8.35
CA SER A 346 -14.66 11.13 -9.05
C SER A 346 -15.83 11.01 -8.09
N SER A 347 -17.06 11.19 -8.59
CA SER A 347 -18.27 10.93 -7.80
C SER A 347 -19.38 10.35 -8.68
N ASP A 348 -18.99 9.53 -9.66
CA ASP A 348 -19.86 8.94 -10.67
C ASP A 348 -19.44 7.51 -11.05
N LYS A 349 -20.39 6.74 -11.59
CA LYS A 349 -20.23 5.34 -12.03
C LYS A 349 -19.83 4.36 -10.93
N ASP A 350 -18.55 3.99 -10.85
CA ASP A 350 -18.07 2.93 -9.97
C ASP A 350 -17.64 3.48 -8.61
N VAL A 351 -17.07 4.69 -8.58
CA VAL A 351 -16.69 5.40 -7.37
C VAL A 351 -17.62 6.61 -7.18
N VAL A 352 -18.46 6.56 -6.16
CA VAL A 352 -19.53 7.55 -5.92
C VAL A 352 -19.56 7.96 -4.46
N GLY A 353 -20.08 9.16 -4.19
CA GLY A 353 -20.34 9.61 -2.82
C GLY A 353 -19.23 10.45 -2.21
N ASN A 354 -18.26 10.91 -3.01
CA ASN A 354 -17.27 11.89 -2.55
C ASN A 354 -17.97 13.17 -2.06
N HIS A 355 -17.49 13.66 -0.92
CA HIS A 355 -17.99 14.81 -0.17
C HIS A 355 -17.15 16.08 -0.38
N GLY A 356 -16.03 15.99 -1.10
CA GLY A 356 -15.08 17.09 -1.26
C GLY A 356 -14.23 17.03 -2.53
N MET A 357 -12.92 17.20 -2.35
CA MET A 357 -11.94 17.16 -3.44
C MET A 357 -11.57 15.71 -3.74
N ALA A 358 -10.57 15.17 -3.02
CA ALA A 358 -10.27 13.76 -3.01
C ALA A 358 -10.83 13.11 -1.75
N ASP A 359 -11.57 12.02 -1.86
CA ASP A 359 -12.03 11.24 -0.71
C ASP A 359 -11.57 9.78 -0.82
N GLY A 360 -11.49 9.14 0.35
CA GLY A 360 -11.29 7.70 0.44
C GLY A 360 -12.51 6.96 -0.12
N TRP A 361 -12.26 5.90 -0.87
CA TRP A 361 -13.32 5.01 -1.36
C TRP A 361 -12.96 3.55 -1.11
N ILE A 362 -13.99 2.75 -0.93
CA ILE A 362 -13.93 1.33 -0.67
C ILE A 362 -14.98 0.67 -1.54
N ILE A 363 -14.61 -0.37 -2.30
CA ILE A 363 -15.55 -1.24 -2.98
C ILE A 363 -15.38 -2.68 -2.49
N ARG A 364 -16.50 -3.39 -2.40
CA ARG A 364 -16.53 -4.85 -2.34
C ARG A 364 -16.82 -5.37 -3.73
N VAL A 365 -15.97 -6.23 -4.26
CA VAL A 365 -16.03 -6.72 -5.63
C VAL A 365 -15.83 -8.22 -5.66
N ASN A 366 -16.49 -8.92 -6.58
CA ASN A 366 -16.26 -10.35 -6.77
C ASN A 366 -15.27 -10.65 -7.90
N THR A 367 -14.85 -11.91 -8.03
CA THR A 367 -13.95 -12.39 -9.10
C THR A 367 -14.46 -12.13 -10.52
N ALA A 368 -15.77 -11.92 -10.70
CA ALA A 368 -16.35 -11.56 -11.99
C ALA A 368 -16.35 -10.06 -12.28
N GLY A 369 -15.72 -9.24 -11.43
CA GLY A 369 -15.66 -7.78 -11.56
C GLY A 369 -16.95 -7.05 -11.17
N LYS A 370 -17.92 -7.74 -10.55
CA LYS A 370 -19.16 -7.11 -10.11
C LYS A 370 -18.97 -6.43 -8.76
N ILE A 371 -19.21 -5.11 -8.71
CA ILE A 371 -19.31 -4.37 -7.45
C ILE A 371 -20.54 -4.85 -6.68
N LEU A 372 -20.31 -5.37 -5.48
CA LEU A 372 -21.31 -5.84 -4.54
C LEU A 372 -21.73 -4.74 -3.57
N ASP A 373 -20.80 -3.88 -3.19
CA ASP A 373 -21.02 -2.79 -2.25
C ASP A 373 -19.96 -1.69 -2.36
N ARG A 374 -20.22 -0.52 -1.79
CA ARG A 374 -19.32 0.63 -1.84
C ARG A 374 -19.53 1.61 -0.68
N LEU A 375 -18.45 2.25 -0.27
CA LEU A 375 -18.45 3.29 0.77
C LEU A 375 -17.43 4.38 0.43
N ALA A 376 -17.83 5.64 0.55
CA ALA A 376 -16.93 6.79 0.52
C ALA A 376 -16.68 7.28 1.95
N VAL A 377 -15.44 7.66 2.27
CA VAL A 377 -14.99 8.12 3.59
C VAL A 377 -14.11 9.36 3.40
N GLY A 378 -14.46 10.43 4.09
CA GLY A 378 -13.78 11.72 3.96
C GLY A 378 -14.74 12.89 4.19
N GLY A 379 -14.26 14.09 3.89
CA GLY A 379 -14.94 15.35 4.12
C GLY A 379 -14.85 16.27 2.91
N SER A 380 -14.75 17.57 3.17
CA SER A 380 -14.87 18.63 2.16
C SER A 380 -13.56 18.93 1.41
N LYS A 381 -12.44 18.35 1.83
CA LYS A 381 -11.11 18.57 1.26
C LYS A 381 -10.48 17.25 0.81
N ASP A 382 -9.16 17.10 0.95
CA ASP A 382 -8.41 15.92 0.55
C ASP A 382 -8.32 14.96 1.74
N ASP A 383 -8.87 13.77 1.54
CA ASP A 383 -8.89 12.63 2.43
C ASP A 383 -8.49 11.40 1.62
N ALA A 384 -7.44 10.70 2.02
CA ALA A 384 -6.88 9.61 1.23
C ALA A 384 -6.68 8.36 2.09
N ILE A 385 -7.16 7.22 1.57
CA ILE A 385 -6.76 5.89 2.05
C ILE A 385 -5.46 5.53 1.36
N LEU A 386 -4.43 5.17 2.12
CA LEU A 386 -3.12 4.78 1.60
C LEU A 386 -2.78 3.31 1.83
N SER A 387 -3.30 2.70 2.90
CA SER A 387 -3.19 1.27 3.16
C SER A 387 -4.32 0.81 4.07
N PHE A 388 -4.57 -0.50 4.07
CA PHE A 388 -5.54 -1.14 4.94
C PHE A 388 -5.25 -2.62 5.13
N CYS A 389 -5.80 -3.18 6.20
CA CYS A 389 -5.74 -4.60 6.48
C CYS A 389 -7.11 -5.12 6.94
N TYR A 390 -7.26 -6.45 6.94
CA TYR A 390 -8.50 -7.14 7.28
C TYR A 390 -8.28 -8.19 8.35
N GLY A 391 -9.15 -8.21 9.36
CA GLY A 391 -9.17 -9.26 10.36
C GLY A 391 -10.43 -9.17 11.23
N ASP A 392 -10.84 -10.31 11.81
CA ASP A 392 -12.04 -10.39 12.64
C ASP A 392 -13.33 -9.82 12.01
N LYS A 393 -13.46 -9.91 10.68
CA LYS A 393 -14.56 -9.33 9.88
C LYS A 393 -14.67 -7.80 9.99
N LYS A 394 -13.57 -7.14 10.34
CA LYS A 394 -13.43 -5.68 10.37
C LYS A 394 -12.29 -5.29 9.43
N LEU A 395 -12.47 -4.18 8.72
CA LEU A 395 -11.43 -3.55 7.91
C LEU A 395 -10.84 -2.38 8.69
N TYR A 396 -9.52 -2.22 8.62
CA TYR A 396 -8.77 -1.17 9.31
C TYR A 396 -7.98 -0.39 8.28
N PHE A 397 -8.18 0.92 8.22
CA PHE A 397 -7.63 1.80 7.20
C PHE A 397 -6.71 2.85 7.81
N THR A 398 -5.68 3.22 7.07
CA THR A 398 -4.82 4.36 7.37
C THR A 398 -4.64 5.26 6.15
N GLY A 399 -4.28 6.52 6.40
CA GLY A 399 -3.89 7.47 5.38
C GLY A 399 -3.76 8.87 5.95
N TYR A 400 -4.39 9.85 5.31
CA TYR A 400 -4.43 11.21 5.84
C TYR A 400 -5.76 11.91 5.56
N SER A 401 -6.02 12.95 6.35
CA SER A 401 -7.13 13.88 6.18
C SER A 401 -6.64 15.33 6.22
N THR A 402 -7.26 16.20 5.43
CA THR A 402 -7.09 17.66 5.48
C THR A 402 -8.40 18.40 5.81
N SER A 403 -9.46 17.64 6.06
CA SER A 403 -10.84 18.09 6.26
C SER A 403 -11.11 18.43 7.73
N LEU A 404 -11.58 19.63 8.04
CA LEU A 404 -11.75 20.06 9.45
C LEU A 404 -12.82 19.25 10.19
N GLU A 405 -13.84 18.79 9.48
CA GLU A 405 -14.96 17.99 9.98
C GLU A 405 -14.57 16.57 10.39
N THR A 406 -13.44 16.06 9.90
CA THR A 406 -12.91 14.74 10.31
C THR A 406 -12.10 14.84 11.61
N GLY A 407 -11.76 16.06 12.04
CA GLY A 407 -10.89 16.35 13.17
C GLY A 407 -9.53 16.93 12.79
N ASN A 408 -9.23 17.13 11.50
CA ASN A 408 -7.97 17.76 11.06
C ASN A 408 -7.82 19.19 11.62
N SER A 409 -6.58 19.58 11.89
CA SER A 409 -6.24 20.91 12.37
C SER A 409 -5.51 21.75 11.32
N VAL A 410 -4.38 21.26 10.81
CA VAL A 410 -3.49 21.92 9.84
C VAL A 410 -2.82 20.83 9.00
N GLY A 411 -2.43 21.15 7.76
CA GLY A 411 -1.69 20.21 6.92
C GLY A 411 -2.47 18.91 6.69
N LYS A 412 -1.72 17.81 6.57
CA LYS A 412 -2.27 16.45 6.59
C LYS A 412 -2.20 15.93 8.03
N ASP A 413 -3.30 15.44 8.57
CA ASP A 413 -3.29 14.70 9.84
C ASP A 413 -3.56 13.20 9.56
N LEU A 414 -2.94 12.33 10.35
CA LEU A 414 -3.07 10.87 10.22
C LEU A 414 -4.54 10.48 10.41
N LEU A 415 -5.10 9.83 9.40
CA LEU A 415 -6.46 9.31 9.42
C LEU A 415 -6.41 7.80 9.70
N VAL A 416 -7.12 7.36 10.74
CA VAL A 416 -7.31 5.93 11.06
C VAL A 416 -8.79 5.67 11.27
N PHE A 417 -9.33 4.66 10.61
CA PHE A 417 -10.74 4.32 10.76
C PHE A 417 -11.00 2.84 10.49
N THR A 418 -12.20 2.40 10.86
CA THR A 418 -12.62 1.02 10.68
C THR A 418 -13.99 0.91 10.01
N VAL A 419 -14.16 -0.14 9.22
CA VAL A 419 -15.41 -0.46 8.52
C VAL A 419 -15.85 -1.87 8.88
N ILE A 420 -17.15 -2.04 9.10
CA ILE A 420 -17.78 -3.34 9.36
C ILE A 420 -18.55 -3.77 8.11
N GLU A 421 -18.45 -5.06 7.79
CA GLU A 421 -19.21 -5.75 6.75
C GLU A 421 -20.65 -6.07 7.13
#